data_AF-Q6MS14-F1
#
_entry.id   AF-Q6MS14-F1
#
_cell.length_a   1.000
_cell.length_b   1.000
_cell.length_c   1.000
_cell.angle_alpha   90.00
_cell.angle_beta   90.00
_cell.angle_gamma   90.00
#
_symmetry.space_group_name_H-M   'P 1'
#
loop_
_entity.id
_entity.type
_entity.pdbx_description
1 polymer ?
#
loop_
_entity_poly.entity_id
_entity_poly.type
_entity_poly.pdbx_seq_one_letter_code
_entity_poly.pdbx_strand_id
1 'polypeptide(L)'
;MSKYYIEKQPFKKALYRSIRKGTNEMLNAYKNRKTVVEIRNLDIVYGFGAKEFTAIKDLNLNIYDGEVLGLVGESGSGKSTIGRSIIGLTPHSFGQIKILDRIIPKNLEKTNKFSKKHKDIINFMVNKVQMIFQDPTNSLNPFKDVKTVVGEGLSNTKNAKLIYITDFDEKVYNDITSQIKDSDKLTNKIFDYVDQMTKLTYTLDNSYKVVYEDLLNVLNNLKANDKEFYTPIYNRLAESQLQRQTLIKLSEKECKHRLIVEILKQVGLDESVLSRYPLEFSGGQQQRLGICRSVVLRPKLLIADEPISALDVSIQAQVINIFNELKKKYSLTILFIAHDLRMVEYISDRIAVINKGVLLEIGPTDEIINNAYHPYTKSLLDAIPSIENEKGSLIGSIYDHNIHKYDENNQPEWHHIGNNHFVLATNKELEVYKFEKQNKYLNK
;
A
#
# COMPACT_ATOMS: atom_id res chain seq x y z
N MET A 1 10.92 24.26 11.45
CA MET A 1 10.66 23.54 10.17
C MET A 1 10.69 24.53 9.03
N SER A 2 11.14 24.13 7.83
CA SER A 2 11.17 25.03 6.66
C SER A 2 9.77 25.52 6.30
N LYS A 3 9.61 26.81 6.05
CA LYS A 3 8.36 27.42 5.55
C LYS A 3 8.09 27.06 4.07
N TYR A 4 9.13 26.66 3.35
CA TYR A 4 9.08 26.38 1.92
C TYR A 4 9.64 25.01 1.59
N TYR A 5 9.01 24.33 0.65
CA TYR A 5 9.62 23.23 -0.10
C TYR A 5 10.46 23.83 -1.23
N ILE A 6 11.71 23.36 -1.35
CA ILE A 6 12.68 23.85 -2.32
C ILE A 6 13.00 22.73 -3.30
N GLU A 7 12.65 22.94 -4.56
CA GLU A 7 13.00 22.03 -5.63
C GLU A 7 14.22 22.54 -6.37
N LYS A 8 15.34 21.83 -6.23
CA LYS A 8 16.56 22.11 -6.99
C LYS A 8 16.39 21.63 -8.43
N GLN A 9 16.66 22.51 -9.40
CA GLN A 9 16.63 22.17 -10.82
C GLN A 9 18.06 22.14 -11.38
N PRO A 10 18.41 21.16 -12.23
CA PRO A 10 19.68 21.17 -12.93
C PRO A 10 19.75 22.39 -13.85
N PHE A 11 20.80 23.21 -13.72
CA PHE A 11 21.07 24.35 -14.60
C PHE A 11 19.97 25.44 -14.65
N LYS A 12 19.03 25.45 -13.68
CA LYS A 12 17.96 26.44 -13.55
C LYS A 12 17.85 26.94 -12.11
N LYS A 13 17.15 28.06 -11.89
CA LYS A 13 16.84 28.57 -10.54
C LYS A 13 16.02 27.55 -9.76
N ALA A 14 16.28 27.46 -8.45
CA ALA A 14 15.45 26.64 -7.57
C ALA A 14 14.02 27.18 -7.53
N LEU A 15 13.05 26.27 -7.49
CA LEU A 15 11.65 26.61 -7.31
C LEU A 15 11.27 26.49 -5.83
N TYR A 16 10.42 27.40 -5.38
CA TYR A 16 10.00 27.49 -3.98
C TYR A 16 8.47 27.36 -3.92
N ARG A 17 7.98 26.52 -3.00
CA ARG A 17 6.55 26.40 -2.69
C ARG A 17 6.33 26.53 -1.20
N SER A 18 5.40 27.39 -0.78
CA SER A 18 4.99 27.46 0.62
C SER A 18 4.36 26.14 1.06
N ILE A 19 4.79 25.61 2.20
CA ILE A 19 4.15 24.43 2.77
C ILE A 19 2.90 24.92 3.52
N ARG A 20 1.74 24.37 3.16
CA ARG A 20 0.49 24.68 3.87
C ARG A 20 0.65 24.39 5.37
N LYS A 21 0.07 25.25 6.20
CA LYS A 21 0.09 25.03 7.66
C LYS A 21 -0.63 23.72 7.99
N GLY A 22 -0.13 23.02 9.01
CA GLY A 22 -0.63 21.71 9.42
C GLY A 22 -0.15 20.52 8.58
N THR A 23 0.43 20.72 7.38
CA THR A 23 0.93 19.61 6.53
C THR A 23 1.93 18.72 7.27
N ASN A 24 2.87 19.30 8.02
CA ASN A 24 3.86 18.52 8.75
C ASN A 24 3.23 17.74 9.92
N GLU A 25 2.17 18.26 10.54
CA GLU A 25 1.46 17.56 11.60
C GLU A 25 0.71 16.36 11.02
N MET A 26 -0.04 16.57 9.93
CA MET A 26 -0.74 15.53 9.17
C MET A 26 0.22 14.43 8.70
N LEU A 27 1.37 14.79 8.11
CA LEU A 27 2.36 13.82 7.64
C LEU A 27 3.01 13.04 8.79
N ASN A 28 3.11 13.61 9.99
CA ASN A 28 3.77 13.00 11.15
C ASN A 28 2.78 12.51 12.21
N ALA A 29 1.51 12.30 11.86
CA ALA A 29 0.49 11.82 12.80
C ALA A 29 0.83 10.44 13.40
N TYR A 30 1.65 9.64 12.71
CA TYR A 30 2.06 8.31 13.14
C TYR A 30 3.60 8.20 13.26
N LYS A 31 4.22 9.01 14.13
CA LYS A 31 5.69 9.14 14.26
C LYS A 31 6.44 7.82 14.47
N ASN A 32 5.80 6.83 15.11
CA ASN A 32 6.41 5.54 15.41
C ASN A 32 6.30 4.53 14.26
N ARG A 33 5.58 4.86 13.19
CA ARG A 33 5.39 3.98 12.04
C ARG A 33 6.41 4.30 10.96
N LYS A 34 7.01 3.25 10.41
CA LYS A 34 7.94 3.36 9.28
C LYS A 34 7.18 3.76 8.02
N THR A 35 7.69 4.75 7.29
CA THR A 35 7.14 5.17 5.99
C THR A 35 7.67 4.26 4.86
N VAL A 36 6.77 3.81 3.99
CA VAL A 36 7.10 3.10 2.74
C VAL A 36 7.02 4.03 1.56
N VAL A 37 6.04 4.94 1.53
CA VAL A 37 5.92 5.97 0.49
C VAL A 37 5.83 7.34 1.14
N GLU A 38 6.64 8.27 0.64
CA GLU A 38 6.61 9.68 1.00
C GLU A 38 6.41 10.52 -0.27
N ILE A 39 5.32 11.27 -0.32
CA ILE A 39 5.01 12.23 -1.38
C ILE A 39 5.09 13.64 -0.79
N ARG A 40 5.87 14.52 -1.42
CA ARG A 40 6.05 15.91 -0.98
C ARG A 40 5.76 16.87 -2.14
N ASN A 41 4.76 17.72 -1.93
CA ASN A 41 4.35 18.79 -2.83
C ASN A 41 4.20 18.34 -4.29
N LEU A 42 3.59 17.17 -4.52
CA LEU A 42 3.52 16.59 -5.85
C LEU A 42 2.49 17.33 -6.71
N ASP A 43 2.92 17.75 -7.90
CA ASP A 43 2.02 18.17 -8.97
C ASP A 43 2.16 17.27 -10.18
N ILE A 44 1.02 17.00 -10.83
CA ILE A 44 0.97 16.27 -12.09
C ILE A 44 0.13 17.08 -13.05
N VAL A 45 0.74 17.41 -14.18
CA VAL A 45 0.14 18.26 -15.20
C VAL A 45 0.23 17.53 -16.54
N TYR A 46 -0.89 17.46 -17.25
CA TYR A 46 -1.01 16.87 -18.57
C TYR A 46 -1.15 17.95 -19.64
N GLY A 47 -0.75 17.62 -20.86
CA GLY A 47 -0.81 18.54 -21.99
C GLY A 47 0.32 19.57 -21.98
N PHE A 48 0.23 20.53 -22.91
CA PHE A 48 1.19 21.61 -23.07
C PHE A 48 0.46 22.88 -23.55
N GLY A 49 0.96 24.04 -23.15
CA GLY A 49 0.44 25.35 -23.58
C GLY A 49 -1.03 25.54 -23.18
N ALA A 50 -1.86 26.02 -24.11
CA ALA A 50 -3.26 26.34 -23.82
C ALA A 50 -4.15 25.13 -23.45
N LYS A 51 -3.68 23.88 -23.65
CA LYS A 51 -4.40 22.65 -23.29
C LYS A 51 -3.85 22.01 -22.01
N GLU A 52 -3.06 22.74 -21.24
CA GLU A 52 -2.48 22.25 -19.99
C GLU A 52 -3.57 22.05 -18.93
N PHE A 53 -3.59 20.87 -18.31
CA PHE A 53 -4.54 20.51 -17.27
C PHE A 53 -3.80 19.94 -16.06
N THR A 54 -4.00 20.56 -14.89
CA THR A 54 -3.43 20.08 -13.63
C THR A 54 -4.31 18.97 -13.06
N ALA A 55 -3.82 17.73 -13.14
CA ALA A 55 -4.53 16.57 -12.60
C ALA A 55 -4.33 16.39 -11.10
N ILE A 56 -3.14 16.71 -10.57
CA ILE A 56 -2.81 16.65 -9.14
C ILE A 56 -2.13 17.94 -8.74
N LYS A 57 -2.53 18.51 -7.60
CA LYS A 57 -2.03 19.78 -7.08
C LYS A 57 -1.65 19.66 -5.62
N ASP A 58 -0.38 19.94 -5.31
CA ASP A 58 0.17 20.04 -3.96
C ASP A 58 -0.11 18.82 -3.06
N LEU A 59 -0.02 17.62 -3.65
CA LEU A 59 -0.26 16.39 -2.91
C LEU A 59 0.90 16.12 -1.94
N ASN A 60 0.54 15.91 -0.68
CA ASN A 60 1.44 15.52 0.39
C ASN A 60 0.85 14.29 1.08
N LEU A 61 1.59 13.18 1.09
CA LEU A 61 1.06 11.91 1.58
C LEU A 61 2.16 11.01 2.15
N ASN A 62 1.84 10.28 3.22
CA ASN A 62 2.65 9.20 3.75
C ASN A 62 1.84 7.90 3.77
N ILE A 63 2.44 6.83 3.25
CA ILE A 63 1.95 5.45 3.37
C ILE A 63 2.93 4.70 4.27
N TYR A 64 2.42 4.09 5.33
CA TYR A 64 3.18 3.40 6.36
C TYR A 64 3.25 1.89 6.11
N ASP A 65 4.30 1.27 6.64
CA ASP A 65 4.58 -0.16 6.51
C ASP A 65 3.43 -1.02 7.08
N GLY A 66 3.04 -2.03 6.31
CA GLY A 66 1.97 -2.99 6.63
C GLY A 66 0.55 -2.42 6.60
N GLU A 67 0.38 -1.17 6.15
CA GLU A 67 -0.93 -0.52 6.13
C GLU A 67 -1.64 -0.65 4.78
N VAL A 68 -2.96 -0.61 4.83
CA VAL A 68 -3.80 -0.32 3.67
C VAL A 68 -4.29 1.12 3.79
N LEU A 69 -3.82 1.96 2.87
CA LEU A 69 -4.33 3.31 2.70
C LEU A 69 -5.37 3.30 1.57
N GLY A 70 -6.63 3.53 1.92
CA GLY A 70 -7.70 3.77 0.97
C GLY A 70 -7.59 5.16 0.36
N LEU A 71 -7.55 5.28 -0.96
CA LEU A 71 -7.62 6.55 -1.69
C LEU A 71 -8.94 6.63 -2.44
N VAL A 72 -9.80 7.57 -2.03
CA VAL A 72 -11.21 7.60 -2.44
C VAL A 72 -11.62 8.95 -3.01
N GLY A 73 -12.51 8.90 -4.00
CA GLY A 73 -13.07 10.06 -4.68
C GLY A 73 -13.76 9.63 -5.98
N GLU A 74 -14.47 10.55 -6.60
CA GLU A 74 -15.20 10.33 -7.85
C GLU A 74 -14.26 9.97 -9.02
N SER A 75 -14.85 9.46 -10.10
CA SER A 75 -14.13 9.26 -11.36
C SER A 75 -13.48 10.58 -11.82
N GLY A 76 -12.23 10.52 -12.28
CA GLY A 76 -11.48 11.70 -12.72
C GLY A 76 -10.89 12.57 -11.60
N SER A 77 -11.02 12.21 -10.32
CA SER A 77 -10.44 12.99 -9.21
C SER A 77 -8.90 12.93 -9.10
N GLY A 78 -8.25 12.05 -9.88
CA GLY A 78 -6.78 11.92 -9.94
C GLY A 78 -6.19 10.67 -9.26
N LYS A 79 -7.02 9.77 -8.70
CA LYS A 79 -6.55 8.59 -7.96
C LYS A 79 -5.60 7.68 -8.75
N SER A 80 -6.01 7.25 -9.94
CA SER A 80 -5.18 6.39 -10.82
C SER A 80 -3.93 7.12 -11.30
N THR A 81 -4.01 8.44 -11.51
CA THR A 81 -2.84 9.29 -11.83
C THR A 81 -1.81 9.26 -10.69
N ILE A 82 -2.23 9.33 -9.43
CA ILE A 82 -1.35 9.18 -8.27
C ILE A 82 -0.70 7.80 -8.26
N GLY A 83 -1.50 6.74 -8.35
CA GLY A 83 -0.99 5.36 -8.36
C GLY A 83 0.06 5.12 -9.46
N ARG A 84 -0.22 5.56 -10.69
CA ARG A 84 0.70 5.45 -11.84
C ARG A 84 1.96 6.29 -11.66
N SER A 85 1.88 7.44 -10.98
CA SER A 85 3.05 8.28 -10.71
C SER A 85 3.99 7.66 -9.68
N ILE A 86 3.46 6.98 -8.67
CA ILE A 86 4.25 6.25 -7.66
C ILE A 86 5.07 5.17 -8.35
N ILE A 87 4.48 4.44 -9.31
CA ILE A 87 5.19 3.39 -10.04
C ILE A 87 6.01 3.88 -11.23
N GLY A 88 6.09 5.19 -11.45
CA GLY A 88 6.89 5.81 -12.52
C GLY A 88 6.31 5.70 -13.93
N LEU A 89 5.05 5.28 -14.09
CA LEU A 89 4.34 5.25 -15.38
C LEU A 89 3.78 6.63 -15.78
N THR A 90 3.58 7.53 -14.82
CA THR A 90 3.15 8.90 -15.10
C THR A 90 4.19 9.88 -14.54
N PRO A 91 4.74 10.79 -15.37
CA PRO A 91 5.68 11.78 -14.88
C PRO A 91 5.00 12.82 -14.02
N HIS A 92 5.75 13.40 -13.07
CA HIS A 92 5.29 14.53 -12.26
C HIS A 92 6.06 15.81 -12.61
N SER A 93 5.36 16.94 -12.59
CA SER A 93 5.92 18.25 -12.97
C SER A 93 6.68 18.89 -11.82
N PHE A 94 6.20 18.73 -10.59
CA PHE A 94 6.78 19.31 -9.37
C PHE A 94 6.73 18.34 -8.20
N GLY A 95 7.63 18.53 -7.23
CA GLY A 95 7.65 17.76 -5.99
C GLY A 95 8.55 16.54 -6.07
N GLN A 96 8.33 15.62 -5.13
CA GLN A 96 9.13 14.41 -4.99
C GLN A 96 8.27 13.23 -4.53
N ILE A 97 8.57 12.06 -5.09
CA ILE A 97 8.11 10.76 -4.60
C ILE A 97 9.33 9.98 -4.12
N LYS A 98 9.29 9.50 -2.89
CA LYS A 98 10.29 8.61 -2.32
C LYS A 98 9.60 7.31 -1.88
N ILE A 99 10.18 6.19 -2.28
CA ILE A 99 9.73 4.85 -1.88
C ILE A 99 10.88 4.19 -1.11
N LEU A 100 10.64 3.82 0.14
CA LEU A 100 11.65 3.35 1.08
C LEU A 100 12.82 4.34 1.17
N ASP A 101 14.00 3.94 0.69
CA ASP A 101 15.24 4.71 0.67
C ASP A 101 15.50 5.42 -0.67
N ARG A 102 14.60 5.29 -1.66
CA ARG A 102 14.86 5.73 -3.04
C ARG A 102 13.93 6.83 -3.50
N ILE A 103 14.52 7.89 -4.05
CA ILE A 103 13.79 8.95 -4.74
C ILE A 103 13.51 8.51 -6.18
N ILE A 104 12.24 8.54 -6.57
CA ILE A 104 11.80 8.19 -7.91
C ILE A 104 12.04 9.37 -8.86
N PRO A 105 12.65 9.17 -10.04
CA PRO A 105 12.84 10.23 -11.02
C PRO A 105 11.52 10.83 -11.47
N LYS A 106 11.49 12.15 -11.70
CA LYS A 106 10.32 12.88 -12.21
C LYS A 106 9.71 12.29 -13.47
N ASN A 107 10.58 11.84 -14.38
CA ASN A 107 10.20 11.16 -15.60
C ASN A 107 11.21 10.02 -15.80
N LEU A 108 10.76 8.80 -15.49
CA LEU A 108 11.60 7.62 -15.54
C LEU A 108 12.02 7.28 -16.98
N GLU A 109 11.16 7.52 -17.97
CA GLU A 109 11.43 7.25 -19.38
C GLU A 109 12.54 8.12 -19.96
N LYS A 110 12.66 9.37 -19.49
CA LYS A 110 13.69 10.33 -19.92
C LYS A 110 15.04 10.14 -19.23
N THR A 111 15.16 9.20 -18.30
CA THR A 111 16.45 8.92 -17.67
C THR A 111 17.36 8.08 -18.59
N ASN A 112 18.68 8.21 -18.41
CA ASN A 112 19.63 7.43 -19.21
C ASN A 112 19.53 5.93 -18.88
N LYS A 113 18.93 5.16 -19.79
CA LYS A 113 18.69 3.71 -19.64
C LYS A 113 19.96 2.89 -19.44
N PHE A 114 21.11 3.39 -19.88
CA PHE A 114 22.40 2.71 -19.71
C PHE A 114 23.05 2.98 -18.35
N SER A 115 22.59 4.00 -17.62
CA SER A 115 23.17 4.35 -16.33
C SER A 115 22.89 3.27 -15.27
N LYS A 116 23.89 2.98 -14.42
CA LYS A 116 23.75 2.06 -13.29
C LYS A 116 22.57 2.46 -12.39
N LYS A 117 22.44 3.77 -12.11
CA LYS A 117 21.34 4.34 -11.32
C LYS A 117 19.96 4.02 -11.91
N HIS A 118 19.77 4.11 -13.23
CA HIS A 118 18.51 3.74 -13.87
C HIS A 118 18.21 2.25 -13.67
N LYS A 119 19.17 1.38 -13.99
CA LYS A 119 19.02 -0.07 -13.81
C LYS A 119 18.70 -0.45 -12.37
N ASP A 120 19.36 0.18 -11.40
CA ASP A 120 19.13 -0.03 -9.98
C ASP A 120 17.72 0.38 -9.55
N ILE A 121 17.19 1.50 -10.07
CA ILE A 121 15.82 1.95 -9.82
C ILE A 121 14.81 0.99 -10.46
N ILE A 122 15.00 0.59 -11.71
CA ILE A 122 14.12 -0.36 -12.39
C ILE A 122 14.09 -1.71 -11.65
N ASN A 123 15.25 -2.26 -11.28
CA ASN A 123 15.31 -3.48 -10.49
C ASN A 123 14.59 -3.32 -9.15
N PHE A 124 14.76 -2.19 -8.47
CA PHE A 124 14.02 -1.90 -7.24
C PHE A 124 12.51 -1.89 -7.48
N MET A 125 12.03 -1.16 -8.48
CA MET A 125 10.61 -1.05 -8.80
C MET A 125 10.01 -2.42 -9.10
N VAL A 126 10.63 -3.19 -10.02
CA VAL A 126 10.14 -4.52 -10.41
C VAL A 126 10.08 -5.49 -9.22
N ASN A 127 10.99 -5.39 -8.26
CA ASN A 127 11.04 -6.33 -7.13
C ASN A 127 10.25 -5.89 -5.91
N LYS A 128 10.04 -4.59 -5.70
CA LYS A 128 9.49 -4.05 -4.44
C LYS A 128 8.15 -3.35 -4.61
N VAL A 129 7.76 -3.00 -5.82
CA VAL A 129 6.52 -2.27 -6.11
C VAL A 129 5.76 -2.97 -7.20
N GLN A 130 4.50 -3.30 -6.97
CA GLN A 130 3.63 -3.96 -7.94
C GLN A 130 2.30 -3.21 -8.05
N MET A 131 1.60 -3.41 -9.16
CA MET A 131 0.31 -2.77 -9.41
C MET A 131 -0.69 -3.79 -9.94
N ILE A 132 -1.92 -3.69 -9.45
CA ILE A 132 -3.11 -4.31 -10.03
C ILE A 132 -3.86 -3.20 -10.76
N PHE A 133 -4.08 -3.41 -12.06
CA PHE A 133 -4.80 -2.46 -12.91
C PHE A 133 -6.31 -2.68 -12.82
N GLN A 134 -7.07 -1.63 -13.10
CA GLN A 134 -8.54 -1.59 -13.07
C GLN A 134 -9.19 -2.67 -13.95
N ASP A 135 -8.57 -3.01 -15.08
CA ASP A 135 -9.06 -4.04 -15.98
C ASP A 135 -8.11 -5.24 -16.01
N PRO A 136 -8.45 -6.35 -15.32
CA PRO A 136 -7.63 -7.55 -15.32
C PRO A 136 -7.50 -8.14 -16.72
N THR A 137 -8.55 -8.08 -17.55
CA THR A 137 -8.60 -8.72 -18.87
C THR A 137 -7.50 -8.17 -19.79
N ASN A 138 -7.35 -6.84 -19.78
CA ASN A 138 -6.34 -6.12 -20.55
C ASN A 138 -4.93 -6.22 -19.94
N SER A 139 -4.83 -6.57 -18.66
CA SER A 139 -3.54 -6.70 -17.98
C SER A 139 -2.88 -8.06 -18.18
N LEU A 140 -3.67 -9.12 -18.42
CA LEU A 140 -3.19 -10.49 -18.59
C LEU A 140 -2.99 -10.80 -20.08
N ASN A 141 -1.92 -11.51 -20.42
CA ASN A 141 -1.70 -11.94 -21.80
C ASN A 141 -2.65 -13.12 -22.13
N PRO A 142 -3.63 -12.96 -23.04
CA PRO A 142 -4.63 -13.99 -23.31
C PRO A 142 -4.06 -15.22 -24.01
N PHE A 143 -2.88 -15.10 -24.62
CA PHE A 143 -2.21 -16.16 -25.39
C PHE A 143 -1.15 -16.91 -24.58
N LYS A 144 -1.09 -16.70 -23.26
CA LYS A 144 -0.17 -17.37 -22.34
C LYS A 144 -0.95 -18.11 -21.27
N ASP A 145 -0.45 -19.27 -20.86
CA ASP A 145 -1.06 -20.06 -19.79
C ASP A 145 -0.94 -19.35 -18.43
N VAL A 146 -1.77 -19.77 -17.47
CA VAL A 146 -1.78 -19.22 -16.11
C VAL A 146 -0.40 -19.31 -15.47
N LYS A 147 0.31 -20.43 -15.65
CA LYS A 147 1.66 -20.62 -15.11
C LYS A 147 2.63 -19.53 -15.59
N THR A 148 2.59 -19.20 -16.88
CA THR A 148 3.44 -18.18 -17.49
C THR A 148 3.03 -16.79 -17.05
N VAL A 149 1.72 -16.51 -17.03
CA VAL A 149 1.19 -15.19 -16.66
C VAL A 149 1.47 -14.86 -15.20
N VAL A 150 1.18 -15.77 -14.27
CA VAL A 150 1.47 -15.57 -12.84
C VAL A 150 2.97 -15.59 -12.58
N GLY A 151 3.72 -16.46 -13.27
CA GLY A 151 5.16 -16.60 -13.13
C GLY A 151 6.02 -15.61 -13.90
N GLU A 152 5.43 -14.64 -14.60
CA GLU A 152 6.14 -13.72 -15.49
C GLU A 152 7.18 -12.90 -14.72
N GLY A 153 6.75 -12.27 -13.62
CA GLY A 153 7.62 -11.48 -12.76
C GLY A 153 8.83 -12.26 -12.28
N LEU A 154 8.61 -13.47 -11.75
CA LEU A 154 9.66 -14.38 -11.27
C LEU A 154 10.64 -14.78 -12.38
N SER A 155 10.15 -14.92 -13.62
CA SER A 155 10.98 -15.27 -14.77
C SER A 155 11.86 -14.10 -15.21
N ASN A 156 11.36 -12.88 -15.09
CA ASN A 156 12.08 -11.65 -15.44
C ASN A 156 13.15 -11.31 -14.39
N THR A 157 12.87 -11.52 -13.11
CA THR A 157 13.79 -11.18 -12.00
C THR A 157 14.76 -12.29 -11.65
N LYS A 158 14.45 -13.56 -11.97
CA LYS A 158 15.26 -14.74 -11.62
C LYS A 158 15.62 -14.81 -10.13
N ASN A 159 14.65 -14.51 -9.28
CA ASN A 159 14.81 -14.50 -7.82
C ASN A 159 13.77 -15.38 -7.09
N ALA A 160 13.14 -16.33 -7.80
CA ALA A 160 12.14 -17.23 -7.22
C ALA A 160 12.73 -18.07 -6.09
N LYS A 161 13.97 -18.56 -6.24
CA LYS A 161 14.66 -19.28 -5.17
C LYS A 161 14.92 -18.39 -3.96
N LEU A 162 15.34 -17.14 -4.18
CA LEU A 162 15.53 -16.19 -3.08
C LEU A 162 14.22 -16.02 -2.30
N ILE A 163 13.14 -15.65 -3.00
CA ILE A 163 11.82 -15.41 -2.40
C ILE A 163 11.31 -16.64 -1.65
N TYR A 164 11.28 -17.80 -2.31
CA TYR A 164 10.73 -19.02 -1.73
C TYR A 164 11.44 -19.43 -0.42
N ILE A 165 12.76 -19.25 -0.41
CA ILE A 165 13.59 -19.65 0.70
C ILE A 165 13.52 -18.63 1.84
N THR A 166 13.53 -17.33 1.54
CA THR A 166 13.35 -16.30 2.57
C THR A 166 11.94 -16.31 3.15
N ASP A 167 10.92 -16.65 2.37
CA ASP A 167 9.54 -16.85 2.87
C ASP A 167 9.48 -18.00 3.87
N PHE A 168 10.23 -19.09 3.64
CA PHE A 168 10.32 -20.19 4.59
C PHE A 168 10.99 -19.73 5.89
N ASP A 169 12.12 -19.03 5.79
CA ASP A 169 12.86 -18.52 6.95
C ASP A 169 12.01 -17.53 7.77
N GLU A 170 11.26 -16.62 7.09
CA GLU A 170 10.36 -15.67 7.75
C GLU A 170 9.18 -16.36 8.45
N LYS A 171 8.61 -17.42 7.85
CA LYS A 171 7.58 -18.24 8.51
C LYS A 171 8.10 -18.92 9.77
N VAL A 172 9.30 -19.49 9.71
CA VAL A 172 9.96 -20.12 10.88
C VAL A 172 10.22 -19.07 11.96
N TYR A 173 10.76 -17.91 11.59
CA TYR A 173 10.99 -16.82 12.53
C TYR A 173 9.69 -16.37 13.22
N ASN A 174 8.63 -16.11 12.47
CA ASN A 174 7.35 -15.66 13.02
C ASN A 174 6.71 -16.72 13.93
N ASP A 175 6.77 -18.01 13.55
CA ASP A 175 6.27 -19.11 14.40
C ASP A 175 7.00 -19.15 15.74
N ILE A 176 8.34 -19.16 15.72
CA ILE A 176 9.16 -19.24 16.93
C ILE A 176 8.99 -17.99 17.80
N THR A 177 9.04 -16.79 17.21
CA THR A 177 8.92 -15.54 17.97
C THR A 177 7.53 -15.36 18.59
N SER A 178 6.47 -15.81 17.92
CA SER A 178 5.10 -15.75 18.47
C SER A 178 4.95 -16.57 19.74
N GLN A 179 5.57 -17.76 19.81
CA GLN A 179 5.52 -18.62 21.00
C GLN A 179 6.27 -18.02 22.19
N ILE A 180 7.25 -17.14 21.96
CA ILE A 180 8.09 -16.57 23.03
C ILE A 180 7.58 -15.20 23.49
N LYS A 181 7.02 -14.36 22.60
CA LYS A 181 6.55 -13.01 22.94
C LYS A 181 5.51 -12.99 24.07
N ASP A 182 4.74 -14.05 24.23
CA ASP A 182 3.75 -14.18 25.29
C ASP A 182 4.35 -14.54 26.67
N SER A 183 5.66 -14.83 26.75
CA SER A 183 6.29 -15.41 27.93
C SER A 183 7.25 -14.48 28.71
N ASP A 184 7.93 -13.51 28.07
CA ASP A 184 9.01 -12.78 28.76
C ASP A 184 9.35 -11.38 28.17
N LYS A 185 9.59 -10.39 29.05
CA LYS A 185 9.96 -8.99 28.70
C LYS A 185 11.41 -8.87 28.25
N LEU A 186 12.30 -9.77 28.67
CA LEU A 186 13.71 -9.79 28.24
C LEU A 186 13.84 -10.01 26.72
N THR A 187 12.88 -10.74 26.15
CA THR A 187 12.84 -11.15 24.74
C THR A 187 12.58 -10.02 23.74
N ASN A 188 11.88 -8.96 24.17
CA ASN A 188 11.50 -7.87 23.27
C ASN A 188 12.72 -7.08 22.75
N LYS A 189 13.74 -6.85 23.60
CA LYS A 189 14.99 -6.17 23.17
C LYS A 189 15.82 -6.99 22.18
N ILE A 190 15.84 -8.31 22.36
CA ILE A 190 16.56 -9.23 21.48
C ILE A 190 15.84 -9.30 20.13
N PHE A 191 14.52 -9.40 20.14
CA PHE A 191 13.74 -9.41 18.90
C PHE A 191 13.72 -8.08 18.18
N ASP A 192 13.77 -6.94 18.87
CA ASP A 192 13.95 -5.63 18.23
C ASP A 192 15.29 -5.54 17.47
N TYR A 193 16.35 -6.18 17.97
CA TYR A 193 17.64 -6.26 17.29
C TYR A 193 17.57 -7.15 16.04
N VAL A 194 16.93 -8.33 16.16
CA VAL A 194 16.78 -9.25 15.04
C VAL A 194 15.85 -8.68 13.94
N ASP A 195 14.80 -7.96 14.34
CA ASP A 195 13.86 -7.29 13.45
C ASP A 195 14.46 -6.04 12.76
N GLN A 196 15.55 -5.49 13.32
CA GLN A 196 16.39 -4.50 12.63
C GLN A 196 17.32 -5.15 11.60
N MET A 197 17.83 -6.36 11.87
CA MET A 197 18.72 -7.09 10.95
C MET A 197 17.99 -7.64 9.71
N THR A 198 16.75 -8.13 9.84
CA THR A 198 15.92 -8.57 8.69
C THR A 198 15.68 -7.45 7.67
N LYS A 199 15.73 -6.18 8.07
CA LYS A 199 15.48 -5.01 7.22
C LYS A 199 16.69 -4.59 6.37
N LEU A 200 17.90 -5.04 6.71
CA LEU A 200 19.15 -4.65 6.05
C LEU A 200 19.63 -5.75 5.11
N THR A 201 19.07 -5.76 3.89
CA THR A 201 19.49 -6.60 2.75
C THR A 201 19.06 -8.08 2.88
N TYR A 202 17.92 -8.42 2.28
CA TYR A 202 17.44 -9.79 2.13
C TYR A 202 18.35 -10.57 1.16
N THR A 203 19.40 -11.19 1.68
CA THR A 203 20.17 -12.26 1.02
C THR A 203 19.84 -13.60 1.67
N LEU A 204 20.11 -14.70 0.98
CA LEU A 204 19.93 -16.05 1.53
C LEU A 204 20.78 -16.27 2.79
N ASP A 205 21.99 -15.71 2.81
CA ASP A 205 22.94 -15.85 3.92
C ASP A 205 22.51 -15.01 5.13
N ASN A 206 22.08 -13.77 4.92
CA ASN A 206 21.58 -12.92 6.01
C ASN A 206 20.31 -13.51 6.63
N SER A 207 19.38 -13.99 5.79
CA SER A 207 18.17 -14.67 6.25
C SER A 207 18.50 -15.91 7.09
N TYR A 208 19.45 -16.71 6.62
CA TYR A 208 19.90 -17.89 7.35
C TYR A 208 20.55 -17.54 8.69
N LYS A 209 21.47 -16.57 8.70
CA LYS A 209 22.16 -16.12 9.91
C LYS A 209 21.17 -15.64 10.97
N VAL A 210 20.26 -14.75 10.57
CA VAL A 210 19.25 -14.19 11.48
C VAL A 210 18.38 -15.28 12.10
N VAL A 211 17.87 -16.21 11.29
CA VAL A 211 16.88 -17.19 11.77
C VAL A 211 17.54 -18.38 12.46
N TYR A 212 18.66 -18.88 11.96
CA TYR A 212 19.24 -20.14 12.45
C TYR A 212 20.57 -19.99 13.16
N GLU A 213 21.26 -18.86 13.10
CA GLU A 213 22.44 -18.63 13.96
C GLU A 213 22.05 -17.80 15.17
N ASP A 214 21.55 -16.59 14.93
CA ASP A 214 21.25 -15.64 16.00
C ASP A 214 20.11 -16.15 16.91
N LEU A 215 19.02 -16.67 16.32
CA LEU A 215 17.87 -17.14 17.11
C LEU A 215 18.17 -18.45 17.87
N LEU A 216 18.95 -19.38 17.28
CA LEU A 216 19.40 -20.57 18.01
C LEU A 216 20.30 -20.20 19.21
N ASN A 217 21.19 -19.23 19.03
CA ASN A 217 22.03 -18.72 20.12
C ASN A 217 21.19 -18.10 21.24
N VAL A 218 20.18 -17.30 20.89
CA VAL A 218 19.22 -16.75 21.85
C VAL A 218 18.50 -17.85 22.61
N LEU A 219 17.93 -18.83 21.92
CA LEU A 219 17.21 -19.95 22.55
C LEU A 219 18.12 -20.80 23.44
N ASN A 220 19.37 -21.03 23.04
CA ASN A 220 20.35 -21.74 23.86
C ASN A 220 20.65 -21.01 25.17
N ASN A 221 20.75 -19.68 25.14
CA ASN A 221 20.92 -18.91 26.36
C ASN A 221 19.67 -18.96 27.25
N LEU A 222 18.48 -18.87 26.66
CA LEU A 222 17.20 -18.91 27.40
C LEU A 222 16.89 -20.29 28.00
N LYS A 223 17.37 -21.39 27.39
CA LYS A 223 17.29 -22.74 27.99
C LYS A 223 17.93 -22.81 29.39
N ALA A 224 18.88 -21.95 29.73
CA ALA A 224 19.45 -21.93 31.08
C ALA A 224 18.41 -21.49 32.13
N ASN A 225 17.43 -20.69 31.73
CA ASN A 225 16.39 -20.14 32.61
C ASN A 225 15.18 -21.07 32.73
N ASP A 226 14.71 -21.64 31.61
CA ASP A 226 13.57 -22.57 31.58
C ASP A 226 13.77 -23.65 30.52
N LYS A 227 14.33 -24.80 30.94
CA LYS A 227 14.59 -25.91 30.02
C LYS A 227 13.33 -26.55 29.46
N GLU A 228 12.27 -26.65 30.25
CA GLU A 228 11.05 -27.34 29.83
C GLU A 228 10.33 -26.55 28.75
N PHE A 229 10.29 -25.23 28.88
CA PHE A 229 9.65 -24.35 27.89
C PHE A 229 10.48 -24.19 26.61
N TYR A 230 11.79 -23.90 26.70
CA TYR A 230 12.60 -23.53 25.53
C TYR A 230 13.16 -24.73 24.74
N THR A 231 13.24 -25.93 25.32
CA THR A 231 13.78 -27.11 24.62
C THR A 231 12.94 -27.55 23.41
N PRO A 232 11.59 -27.66 23.51
CA PRO A 232 10.75 -27.97 22.36
C PRO A 232 10.86 -26.93 21.23
N ILE A 233 10.91 -25.64 21.59
CA ILE A 233 11.04 -24.52 20.64
C ILE A 233 12.37 -24.60 19.89
N TYR A 234 13.46 -24.87 20.63
CA TYR A 234 14.78 -25.06 20.05
C TYR A 234 14.82 -26.25 19.08
N ASN A 235 14.26 -27.40 19.47
CA ASN A 235 14.28 -28.59 18.64
C ASN A 235 13.52 -28.36 17.33
N ARG A 236 12.36 -27.67 17.39
CA ARG A 236 11.62 -27.26 16.20
C ARG A 236 12.44 -26.36 15.28
N LEU A 237 13.16 -25.37 15.83
CA LEU A 237 14.03 -24.51 15.02
C LEU A 237 15.18 -25.30 14.37
N ALA A 238 15.79 -26.24 15.10
CA ALA A 238 16.83 -27.12 14.57
C ALA A 238 16.30 -28.05 13.47
N GLU A 239 15.08 -28.57 13.60
CA GLU A 239 14.40 -29.32 12.53
C GLU A 239 14.15 -28.44 11.30
N SER A 240 13.66 -27.22 11.49
CA SER A 240 13.49 -26.25 10.40
C SER A 240 14.81 -25.91 9.70
N GLN A 241 15.93 -25.84 10.45
CA GLN A 241 17.26 -25.64 9.89
C GLN A 241 17.67 -26.82 8.98
N LEU A 242 17.38 -28.06 9.37
CA LEU A 242 17.63 -29.24 8.52
C LEU A 242 16.75 -29.23 7.26
N GLN A 243 15.46 -28.89 7.41
CA GLN A 243 14.57 -28.72 6.26
C GLN A 243 15.10 -27.65 5.31
N ARG A 244 15.57 -26.52 5.82
CA ARG A 244 16.18 -25.43 5.04
C ARG A 244 17.38 -25.90 4.19
N GLN A 245 18.19 -26.85 4.68
CA GLN A 245 19.30 -27.45 3.94
C GLN A 245 18.84 -28.34 2.78
N THR A 246 17.62 -28.87 2.83
CA THR A 246 17.01 -29.57 1.67
C THR A 246 16.43 -28.57 0.68
N LEU A 247 15.73 -27.54 1.15
CA LEU A 247 15.11 -26.53 0.28
C LEU A 247 16.14 -25.73 -0.52
N ILE A 248 17.30 -25.42 0.05
CA ILE A 248 18.36 -24.69 -0.67
C ILE A 248 18.92 -25.46 -1.88
N LYS A 249 18.70 -26.78 -1.96
CA LYS A 249 19.12 -27.61 -3.10
C LYS A 249 18.17 -27.50 -4.30
N LEU A 250 16.96 -26.96 -4.11
CA LEU A 250 15.99 -26.77 -5.18
C LEU A 250 16.52 -25.82 -6.26
N SER A 251 16.14 -26.10 -7.50
CA SER A 251 16.39 -25.24 -8.64
C SER A 251 15.48 -24.02 -8.64
N GLU A 252 15.88 -22.98 -9.35
CA GLU A 252 15.08 -21.77 -9.59
C GLU A 252 13.69 -22.13 -10.19
N LYS A 253 13.65 -23.13 -11.08
CA LYS A 253 12.42 -23.59 -11.72
C LYS A 253 11.45 -24.26 -10.74
N GLU A 254 11.97 -25.07 -9.82
CA GLU A 254 11.16 -25.73 -8.80
C GLU A 254 10.60 -24.72 -7.79
N CYS A 255 11.43 -23.80 -7.29
CA CYS A 255 10.99 -22.72 -6.40
C CYS A 255 9.91 -21.87 -7.06
N LYS A 256 10.10 -21.51 -8.34
CA LYS A 256 9.09 -20.78 -9.12
C LYS A 256 7.77 -21.53 -9.19
N HIS A 257 7.79 -22.82 -9.54
CA HIS A 257 6.57 -23.64 -9.62
C HIS A 257 5.84 -23.68 -8.26
N ARG A 258 6.59 -23.90 -7.17
CA ARG A 258 6.01 -23.95 -5.82
C ARG A 258 5.39 -22.61 -5.38
N LEU A 259 6.04 -21.49 -5.68
CA LEU A 259 5.49 -20.15 -5.40
C LEU A 259 4.19 -19.88 -6.16
N ILE A 260 4.13 -20.25 -7.45
CA ILE A 260 2.93 -20.09 -8.28
C ILE A 260 1.78 -20.93 -7.72
N VAL A 261 2.04 -22.20 -7.39
CA VAL A 261 1.01 -23.08 -6.81
C VAL A 261 0.55 -22.57 -5.44
N GLU A 262 1.49 -22.10 -4.59
CA GLU A 262 1.15 -21.57 -3.27
C GLU A 262 0.26 -20.31 -3.36
N ILE A 263 0.54 -19.38 -4.29
CA ILE A 263 -0.26 -18.16 -4.42
C ILE A 263 -1.63 -18.43 -5.08
N LEU A 264 -1.70 -19.35 -6.04
CA LEU A 264 -2.98 -19.75 -6.66
C LEU A 264 -3.93 -20.35 -5.61
N LYS A 265 -3.42 -21.23 -4.74
CA LYS A 265 -4.21 -21.81 -3.66
C LYS A 265 -4.79 -20.75 -2.71
N GLN A 266 -4.03 -19.68 -2.43
CA GLN A 266 -4.48 -18.59 -1.55
C GLN A 266 -5.61 -17.77 -2.16
N VAL A 267 -5.68 -17.68 -3.48
CA VAL A 267 -6.81 -17.04 -4.14
C VAL A 267 -7.92 -18.03 -4.49
N GLY A 268 -7.89 -19.25 -3.96
CA GLY A 268 -8.91 -20.28 -4.19
C GLY A 268 -8.85 -20.92 -5.59
N LEU A 269 -7.68 -20.97 -6.21
CA LEU A 269 -7.45 -21.65 -7.48
C LEU A 269 -6.50 -22.84 -7.30
N ASP A 270 -6.92 -24.02 -7.76
CA ASP A 270 -6.13 -25.25 -7.68
C ASP A 270 -5.05 -25.36 -8.76
N GLU A 271 -4.10 -26.27 -8.58
CA GLU A 271 -2.99 -26.49 -9.52
C GLU A 271 -3.45 -26.92 -10.94
N SER A 272 -4.66 -27.47 -11.07
CA SER A 272 -5.25 -27.87 -12.36
C SER A 272 -5.40 -26.70 -13.34
N VAL A 273 -5.42 -25.46 -12.84
CA VAL A 273 -5.57 -24.25 -13.66
C VAL A 273 -4.29 -23.84 -14.40
N LEU A 274 -3.13 -24.40 -14.04
CA LEU A 274 -1.83 -23.91 -14.53
C LEU A 274 -1.69 -23.88 -16.06
N SER A 275 -2.26 -24.89 -16.73
CA SER A 275 -2.18 -25.05 -18.19
C SER A 275 -3.31 -24.34 -18.95
N ARG A 276 -4.26 -23.74 -18.22
CA ARG A 276 -5.40 -23.03 -18.79
C ARG A 276 -5.01 -21.63 -19.22
N TYR A 277 -5.81 -21.02 -20.09
CA TYR A 277 -5.61 -19.65 -20.56
C TYR A 277 -6.51 -18.66 -19.82
N PRO A 278 -6.09 -17.39 -19.60
CA PRO A 278 -6.89 -16.38 -18.90
C PRO A 278 -8.31 -16.22 -19.44
N LEU A 279 -8.50 -16.32 -20.76
CA LEU A 279 -9.82 -16.20 -21.39
C LEU A 279 -10.82 -17.30 -21.00
N GLU A 280 -10.35 -18.40 -20.41
CA GLU A 280 -11.21 -19.50 -19.95
C GLU A 280 -11.80 -19.26 -18.54
N PHE A 281 -11.46 -18.14 -17.90
CA PHE A 281 -11.85 -17.79 -16.54
C PHE A 281 -12.90 -16.68 -16.51
N SER A 282 -13.74 -16.65 -15.47
CA SER A 282 -14.64 -15.53 -15.22
C SER A 282 -13.87 -14.24 -14.89
N GLY A 283 -14.50 -13.07 -15.01
CA GLY A 283 -13.85 -11.79 -14.66
C GLY A 283 -13.30 -11.76 -13.23
N GLY A 284 -14.03 -12.33 -12.27
CA GLY A 284 -13.55 -12.47 -10.88
C GLY A 284 -12.35 -13.41 -10.73
N GLN A 285 -12.30 -14.51 -11.51
CA GLN A 285 -11.16 -15.41 -11.53
C GLN A 285 -9.94 -14.77 -12.22
N GLN A 286 -10.14 -14.01 -13.31
CA GLN A 286 -9.08 -13.23 -13.94
C GLN A 286 -8.52 -12.16 -12.99
N GLN A 287 -9.38 -11.53 -12.17
CA GLN A 287 -8.92 -10.61 -11.12
C GLN A 287 -8.02 -11.33 -10.11
N ARG A 288 -8.42 -12.52 -9.65
CA ARG A 288 -7.61 -13.36 -8.75
C ARG A 288 -6.25 -13.74 -9.37
N LEU A 289 -6.21 -14.01 -10.67
CA LEU A 289 -4.96 -14.23 -11.41
C LEU A 289 -4.08 -12.97 -11.46
N GLY A 290 -4.69 -11.80 -11.67
CA GLY A 290 -4.00 -10.50 -11.59
C GLY A 290 -3.40 -10.24 -10.21
N ILE A 291 -4.16 -10.51 -9.15
CA ILE A 291 -3.69 -10.45 -7.76
C ILE A 291 -2.49 -11.39 -7.57
N CYS A 292 -2.60 -12.66 -8.01
CA CYS A 292 -1.50 -13.63 -7.92
C CYS A 292 -0.22 -13.11 -8.59
N ARG A 293 -0.33 -12.65 -9.84
CA ARG A 293 0.80 -12.12 -10.62
C ARG A 293 1.51 -10.98 -9.89
N SER A 294 0.74 -10.08 -9.26
CA SER A 294 1.30 -8.95 -8.52
C SER A 294 1.93 -9.34 -7.17
N VAL A 295 1.38 -10.33 -6.46
CA VAL A 295 1.81 -10.67 -5.10
C VAL A 295 2.87 -11.77 -5.05
N VAL A 296 3.03 -12.56 -6.11
CA VAL A 296 4.01 -13.67 -6.16
C VAL A 296 5.45 -13.20 -5.96
N LEU A 297 5.76 -11.95 -6.30
CA LEU A 297 7.08 -11.33 -6.12
C LEU A 297 7.36 -10.85 -4.68
N ARG A 298 6.39 -10.95 -3.77
CA ARG A 298 6.45 -10.40 -2.40
C ARG A 298 6.83 -8.91 -2.38
N PRO A 299 6.06 -8.06 -3.07
CA PRO A 299 6.34 -6.62 -3.08
C PRO A 299 6.21 -6.03 -1.67
N LYS A 300 6.95 -4.96 -1.40
CA LYS A 300 6.74 -4.16 -0.18
C LYS A 300 5.59 -3.17 -0.34
N LEU A 301 5.29 -2.76 -1.58
CA LEU A 301 4.18 -1.87 -1.92
C LEU A 301 3.35 -2.45 -3.06
N LEU A 302 2.04 -2.53 -2.85
CA LEU A 302 1.06 -2.90 -3.87
C LEU A 302 0.13 -1.71 -4.14
N ILE A 303 0.02 -1.29 -5.39
CA ILE A 303 -0.98 -0.30 -5.82
C ILE A 303 -2.15 -1.04 -6.43
N ALA A 304 -3.31 -0.99 -5.79
CA ALA A 304 -4.52 -1.63 -6.31
C ALA A 304 -5.44 -0.55 -6.90
N ASP A 305 -5.43 -0.39 -8.22
CA ASP A 305 -6.18 0.64 -8.93
C ASP A 305 -7.56 0.12 -9.31
N GLU A 306 -8.57 0.43 -8.50
CA GLU A 306 -9.94 -0.05 -8.64
C GLU A 306 -10.06 -1.57 -8.87
N PRO A 307 -9.46 -2.40 -8.00
CA PRO A 307 -9.32 -3.84 -8.22
C PRO A 307 -10.65 -4.63 -8.14
N ILE A 308 -11.77 -3.95 -7.93
CA ILE A 308 -13.09 -4.56 -7.70
C ILE A 308 -14.21 -3.88 -8.50
N SER A 309 -13.94 -2.80 -9.22
CA SER A 309 -15.00 -1.95 -9.80
C SER A 309 -15.82 -2.63 -10.90
N ALA A 310 -15.23 -3.59 -11.62
CA ALA A 310 -15.88 -4.33 -12.69
C ALA A 310 -16.54 -5.65 -12.23
N LEU A 311 -16.65 -5.90 -10.92
CA LEU A 311 -17.09 -7.18 -10.35
C LEU A 311 -18.43 -7.07 -9.64
N ASP A 312 -19.21 -8.16 -9.65
CA ASP A 312 -20.44 -8.29 -8.86
C ASP A 312 -20.16 -8.20 -7.35
N VAL A 313 -21.12 -7.67 -6.58
CA VAL A 313 -20.98 -7.40 -5.12
C VAL A 313 -20.47 -8.62 -4.34
N SER A 314 -20.96 -9.83 -4.65
CA SER A 314 -20.52 -11.06 -3.99
C SER A 314 -19.05 -11.39 -4.27
N ILE A 315 -18.58 -11.13 -5.49
CA ILE A 315 -17.18 -11.32 -5.90
C ILE A 315 -16.29 -10.23 -5.30
N GLN A 316 -16.77 -8.99 -5.19
CA GLN A 316 -16.05 -7.89 -4.52
C GLN A 316 -15.70 -8.27 -3.08
N ALA A 317 -16.68 -8.78 -2.32
CA ALA A 317 -16.46 -9.24 -0.94
C ALA A 317 -15.40 -10.36 -0.85
N GLN A 318 -15.43 -11.32 -1.79
CA GLN A 318 -14.43 -12.38 -1.84
C GLN A 318 -13.02 -11.83 -2.14
N VAL A 319 -12.90 -10.86 -3.04
CA VAL A 319 -11.62 -10.22 -3.37
C VAL A 319 -11.09 -9.41 -2.19
N ILE A 320 -11.95 -8.71 -1.45
CA ILE A 320 -11.58 -8.00 -0.22
C ILE A 320 -11.01 -8.98 0.82
N ASN A 321 -11.66 -10.12 1.03
CA ASN A 321 -11.16 -11.16 1.95
C ASN A 321 -9.78 -11.66 1.52
N ILE A 322 -9.56 -11.90 0.23
CA ILE A 322 -8.23 -12.27 -0.31
C ILE A 322 -7.21 -11.19 0.05
N PHE A 323 -7.49 -9.91 -0.17
CA PHE A 323 -6.54 -8.85 0.19
C PHE A 323 -6.25 -8.82 1.69
N ASN A 324 -7.26 -8.99 2.55
CA ASN A 324 -7.08 -9.04 4.00
C ASN A 324 -6.20 -10.23 4.43
N GLU A 325 -6.40 -11.40 3.83
CA GLU A 325 -5.55 -12.58 4.06
C GLU A 325 -4.11 -12.34 3.58
N LEU A 326 -3.93 -11.79 2.39
CA LEU A 326 -2.61 -11.49 1.82
C LEU A 326 -1.88 -10.40 2.62
N LYS A 327 -2.59 -9.36 3.08
CA LYS A 327 -2.08 -8.32 3.97
C LYS A 327 -1.52 -8.95 5.25
N LYS A 328 -2.32 -9.79 5.92
CA LYS A 328 -1.92 -10.45 7.17
C LYS A 328 -0.75 -11.41 6.94
N LYS A 329 -0.77 -12.18 5.84
CA LYS A 329 0.24 -13.20 5.57
C LYS A 329 1.60 -12.63 5.16
N TYR A 330 1.62 -11.55 4.39
CA TYR A 330 2.86 -11.03 3.78
C TYR A 330 3.25 -9.63 4.26
N SER A 331 2.53 -9.07 5.24
CA SER A 331 2.73 -7.71 5.74
C SER A 331 2.77 -6.68 4.59
N LEU A 332 1.87 -6.82 3.62
CA LEU A 332 1.82 -5.96 2.43
C LEU A 332 1.39 -4.56 2.81
N THR A 333 2.10 -3.56 2.28
CA THR A 333 1.61 -2.18 2.26
C THR A 333 0.82 -1.97 0.98
N ILE A 334 -0.43 -1.48 1.08
CA ILE A 334 -1.34 -1.35 -0.05
C ILE A 334 -1.83 0.09 -0.16
N LEU A 335 -1.70 0.69 -1.35
CA LEU A 335 -2.52 1.83 -1.75
C LEU A 335 -3.75 1.29 -2.47
N PHE A 336 -4.90 1.32 -1.81
CA PHE A 336 -6.15 0.80 -2.35
C PHE A 336 -6.97 1.95 -2.93
N ILE A 337 -7.05 2.04 -4.26
CA ILE A 337 -7.79 3.08 -4.96
C ILE A 337 -9.20 2.56 -5.25
N ALA A 338 -10.20 3.32 -4.85
CA ALA A 338 -11.60 2.99 -5.14
C ALA A 338 -12.45 4.26 -5.28
N HIS A 339 -13.65 4.10 -5.79
CA HIS A 339 -14.66 5.16 -5.85
C HIS A 339 -15.74 5.05 -4.76
N ASP A 340 -15.97 3.85 -4.19
CA ASP A 340 -16.96 3.58 -3.14
C ASP A 340 -16.28 3.49 -1.76
N LEU A 341 -16.74 4.31 -0.79
CA LEU A 341 -16.22 4.31 0.59
C LEU A 341 -16.54 3.01 1.35
N ARG A 342 -17.63 2.29 1.05
CA ARG A 342 -17.99 1.03 1.74
C ARG A 342 -16.93 -0.04 1.57
N MET A 343 -16.50 -0.24 0.33
CA MET A 343 -15.53 -1.29 0.03
C MET A 343 -14.17 -0.98 0.65
N VAL A 344 -13.88 0.31 0.78
CA VAL A 344 -12.65 0.82 1.38
C VAL A 344 -12.66 0.64 2.89
N GLU A 345 -13.82 0.78 3.54
CA GLU A 345 -14.01 0.56 4.98
C GLU A 345 -13.58 -0.86 5.39
N TYR A 346 -13.97 -1.89 4.64
CA TYR A 346 -13.70 -3.29 4.99
C TYR A 346 -12.22 -3.73 4.84
N ILE A 347 -11.36 -2.88 4.28
CA ILE A 347 -9.97 -3.26 3.94
C ILE A 347 -8.93 -2.26 4.45
N SER A 348 -9.29 -0.99 4.60
CA SER A 348 -8.33 0.09 4.85
C SER A 348 -8.12 0.33 6.34
N ASP A 349 -6.88 0.62 6.72
CA ASP A 349 -6.56 1.12 8.07
C ASP A 349 -6.79 2.64 8.15
N ARG A 350 -6.57 3.33 7.02
CA ARG A 350 -6.73 4.77 6.87
C ARG A 350 -7.39 5.08 5.55
N ILE A 351 -8.14 6.18 5.50
CA ILE A 351 -8.76 6.70 4.28
C ILE A 351 -8.23 8.10 4.00
N ALA A 352 -7.92 8.35 2.73
CA ALA A 352 -7.54 9.61 2.14
C ALA A 352 -8.57 9.98 1.05
N VAL A 353 -9.24 11.12 1.20
CA VAL A 353 -10.29 11.59 0.29
C VAL A 353 -9.73 12.66 -0.63
N ILE A 354 -9.90 12.48 -1.94
CA ILE A 354 -9.39 13.38 -2.98
C ILE A 354 -10.52 13.86 -3.90
N ASN A 355 -10.52 15.16 -4.20
CA ASN A 355 -11.41 15.78 -5.19
C ASN A 355 -10.59 16.69 -6.12
N LYS A 356 -10.81 16.59 -7.43
CA LYS A 356 -10.17 17.45 -8.45
C LYS A 356 -8.65 17.65 -8.22
N GLY A 357 -7.95 16.56 -7.89
CA GLY A 357 -6.51 16.57 -7.69
C GLY A 357 -6.00 17.12 -6.36
N VAL A 358 -6.89 17.42 -5.40
CA VAL A 358 -6.53 17.96 -4.08
C VAL A 358 -7.00 17.00 -2.99
N LEU A 359 -6.10 16.65 -2.07
CA LEU A 359 -6.43 15.87 -0.88
C LEU A 359 -7.22 16.76 0.09
N LEU A 360 -8.41 16.30 0.50
CA LEU A 360 -9.35 17.08 1.31
C LEU A 360 -9.43 16.61 2.76
N GLU A 361 -9.32 15.30 2.98
CA GLU A 361 -9.51 14.71 4.31
C GLU A 361 -8.70 13.42 4.41
N ILE A 362 -8.08 13.17 5.56
CA ILE A 362 -7.32 11.95 5.81
C ILE A 362 -7.35 11.57 7.29
N GLY A 363 -7.55 10.29 7.60
CA GLY A 363 -7.61 9.82 8.99
C GLY A 363 -7.73 8.30 9.07
N PRO A 364 -7.82 7.74 10.30
CA PRO A 364 -8.26 6.37 10.50
C PRO A 364 -9.59 6.11 9.81
N THR A 365 -9.78 4.89 9.29
CA THR A 365 -11.01 4.49 8.59
C THR A 365 -12.26 4.79 9.42
N ASP A 366 -12.29 4.36 10.69
CA ASP A 366 -13.45 4.55 11.57
C ASP A 366 -13.80 6.03 11.78
N GLU A 367 -12.79 6.91 11.83
CA GLU A 367 -13.01 8.36 11.96
C GLU A 367 -13.55 8.97 10.66
N ILE A 368 -13.04 8.54 9.50
CA ILE A 368 -13.54 9.07 8.23
C ILE A 368 -14.98 8.62 7.98
N ILE A 369 -15.32 7.36 8.27
CA ILE A 369 -16.66 6.82 8.06
C ILE A 369 -17.67 7.41 9.04
N ASN A 370 -17.37 7.41 10.34
CA ASN A 370 -18.33 7.82 11.37
C ASN A 370 -18.33 9.32 11.65
N ASN A 371 -17.22 9.99 11.38
CA ASN A 371 -16.94 11.34 11.86
C ASN A 371 -16.52 12.33 10.76
N ALA A 372 -16.84 12.08 9.48
CA ALA A 372 -16.52 12.96 8.35
C ALA A 372 -16.86 14.44 8.56
N TYR A 373 -15.89 15.32 8.27
CA TYR A 373 -16.06 16.77 8.37
C TYR A 373 -16.23 17.43 7.01
N HIS A 374 -15.43 17.06 6.00
CA HIS A 374 -15.45 17.77 4.72
C HIS A 374 -16.78 17.50 4.00
N PRO A 375 -17.46 18.53 3.43
CA PRO A 375 -18.73 18.37 2.73
C PRO A 375 -18.68 17.32 1.62
N TYR A 376 -17.58 17.27 0.87
CA TYR A 376 -17.34 16.23 -0.14
C TYR A 376 -17.30 14.80 0.42
N THR A 377 -16.64 14.60 1.57
CA THR A 377 -16.60 13.28 2.21
C THR A 377 -18.00 12.88 2.66
N LYS A 378 -18.77 13.82 3.22
CA LYS A 378 -20.18 13.61 3.58
C LYS A 378 -21.02 13.24 2.35
N SER A 379 -20.85 13.91 1.21
CA SER A 379 -21.60 13.55 -0.02
C SER A 379 -21.26 12.16 -0.54
N LEU A 380 -20.00 11.73 -0.44
CA LEU A 380 -19.62 10.36 -0.80
C LEU A 380 -20.27 9.32 0.12
N LEU A 381 -20.38 9.62 1.42
CA LEU A 381 -21.04 8.76 2.40
C LEU A 381 -22.57 8.74 2.21
N ASP A 382 -23.19 9.88 1.94
CA ASP A 382 -24.64 9.98 1.72
C ASP A 382 -25.08 9.29 0.42
N ALA A 383 -24.17 9.15 -0.57
CA ALA A 383 -24.43 8.42 -1.81
C ALA A 383 -24.47 6.89 -1.62
N ILE A 384 -24.07 6.38 -0.45
CA ILE A 384 -24.09 4.96 -0.14
C ILE A 384 -25.52 4.54 0.27
N PRO A 385 -26.15 3.57 -0.45
CA PRO A 385 -27.42 3.00 -0.04
C PRO A 385 -27.30 2.30 1.33
N SER A 386 -28.13 2.67 2.30
CA SER A 386 -28.25 1.99 3.59
C SER A 386 -29.62 1.35 3.73
N ILE A 387 -29.66 0.10 4.21
CA ILE A 387 -30.89 -0.68 4.42
C ILE A 387 -31.81 -0.01 5.47
N GLU A 388 -31.24 0.79 6.38
CA GLU A 388 -31.94 1.44 7.49
C GLU A 388 -32.54 2.82 7.17
N ASN A 389 -32.36 3.35 5.95
CA ASN A 389 -32.89 4.68 5.61
C ASN A 389 -34.34 4.59 5.12
N GLU A 390 -35.30 4.82 6.02
CA GLU A 390 -36.72 5.05 5.70
C GLU A 390 -37.00 6.39 4.95
N LYS A 391 -35.98 7.20 4.66
CA LYS A 391 -36.15 8.46 3.93
C LYS A 391 -35.89 8.27 2.44
N GLY A 392 -36.99 8.22 1.68
CA GLY A 392 -37.04 8.14 0.22
C GLY A 392 -36.49 9.36 -0.52
N SER A 393 -35.20 9.67 -0.33
CA SER A 393 -34.44 10.48 -1.28
C SER A 393 -33.21 9.69 -1.73
N LEU A 394 -33.29 9.13 -2.95
CA LEU A 394 -32.14 8.60 -3.69
C LEU A 394 -31.16 9.72 -4.11
N ILE A 395 -31.44 10.97 -3.75
CA ILE A 395 -30.60 12.13 -4.03
C ILE A 395 -29.80 12.40 -2.75
N GLY A 396 -28.61 11.81 -2.66
CA GLY A 396 -27.60 12.21 -1.68
C GLY A 396 -27.25 13.69 -1.82
N SER A 397 -26.60 14.27 -0.81
CA SER A 397 -26.13 15.67 -0.88
C SER A 397 -25.17 15.84 -2.07
N ILE A 398 -25.48 16.76 -3.00
CA ILE A 398 -24.59 17.06 -4.13
C ILE A 398 -23.54 18.06 -3.66
N TYR A 399 -22.26 17.67 -3.69
CA TYR A 399 -21.17 18.56 -3.36
C TYR A 399 -20.84 19.51 -4.51
N ASP A 400 -20.89 20.81 -4.25
CA ASP A 400 -20.38 21.84 -5.16
C ASP A 400 -19.02 22.35 -4.68
N HIS A 401 -18.00 22.24 -5.53
CA HIS A 401 -16.66 22.75 -5.25
C HIS A 401 -16.63 24.29 -5.11
N ASN A 402 -17.59 25.00 -5.69
CA ASN A 402 -17.63 26.48 -5.69
C ASN A 402 -18.04 27.09 -4.34
N ILE A 403 -18.45 26.27 -3.37
CA ILE A 403 -18.70 26.74 -2.00
C ILE A 403 -17.42 27.30 -1.37
N HIS A 404 -16.27 26.81 -1.82
CA HIS A 404 -14.96 27.22 -1.36
C HIS A 404 -14.52 28.50 -2.10
N LYS A 405 -14.48 29.62 -1.37
CA LYS A 405 -14.01 30.91 -1.90
C LYS A 405 -12.53 31.12 -1.57
N TYR A 406 -11.69 30.21 -2.07
CA TYR A 406 -10.25 30.30 -1.85
C TYR A 406 -9.62 31.38 -2.74
N ASP A 407 -8.84 32.28 -2.13
CA ASP A 407 -8.12 33.35 -2.81
C ASP A 407 -6.72 33.54 -2.20
N GLU A 408 -5.93 34.50 -2.68
CA GLU A 408 -4.56 34.74 -2.19
C GLU A 408 -4.46 34.95 -0.68
N ASN A 409 -5.50 35.51 -0.05
CA ASN A 409 -5.56 35.82 1.38
C ASN A 409 -6.34 34.76 2.19
N ASN A 410 -7.16 33.96 1.52
CA ASN A 410 -8.02 32.94 2.11
C ASN A 410 -7.66 31.55 1.57
N GLN A 411 -6.54 30.99 2.03
CA GLN A 411 -6.09 29.64 1.68
C GLN A 411 -6.45 28.65 2.79
N PRO A 412 -6.87 27.42 2.45
CA PRO A 412 -7.18 26.42 3.46
C PRO A 412 -5.90 25.82 4.03
N GLU A 413 -5.98 25.47 5.32
CA GLU A 413 -4.94 24.86 6.12
C GLU A 413 -5.36 23.45 6.56
N TRP A 414 -4.40 22.61 6.93
CA TRP A 414 -4.70 21.32 7.53
C TRP A 414 -5.03 21.52 9.01
N HIS A 415 -6.22 21.06 9.41
CA HIS A 415 -6.69 21.10 10.78
C HIS A 415 -6.73 19.69 11.37
N HIS A 416 -6.07 19.48 12.51
CA HIS A 416 -6.19 18.27 13.31
C HIS A 416 -7.49 18.32 14.13
N ILE A 417 -8.38 17.35 13.91
CA ILE A 417 -9.69 17.31 14.56
C ILE A 417 -9.71 16.39 15.79
N GLY A 418 -8.66 15.61 15.99
CA GLY A 418 -8.55 14.56 17.01
C GLY A 418 -8.30 13.19 16.37
N ASN A 419 -7.83 12.20 17.12
CA ASN A 419 -7.66 10.81 16.67
C ASN A 419 -6.93 10.65 15.31
N ASN A 420 -5.88 11.45 15.08
CA ASN A 420 -5.14 11.51 13.81
C ASN A 420 -5.99 11.77 12.55
N HIS A 421 -7.16 12.39 12.72
CA HIS A 421 -8.04 12.84 11.64
C HIS A 421 -7.72 14.29 11.27
N PHE A 422 -7.46 14.53 9.99
CA PHE A 422 -7.14 15.82 9.41
C PHE A 422 -8.11 16.19 8.30
N VAL A 423 -8.53 17.45 8.28
CA VAL A 423 -9.37 18.02 7.23
C VAL A 423 -8.74 19.30 6.69
N LEU A 424 -8.84 19.51 5.39
CA LEU A 424 -8.42 20.71 4.71
C LEU A 424 -9.57 21.71 4.69
N ALA A 425 -9.40 22.85 5.36
CA ALA A 425 -10.42 23.89 5.45
C ALA A 425 -9.78 25.24 5.79
N THR A 426 -10.49 26.33 5.56
CA THR A 426 -10.21 27.60 6.25
C THR A 426 -10.74 27.55 7.68
N ASN A 427 -10.25 28.44 8.56
CA ASN A 427 -10.75 28.51 9.95
C ASN A 427 -12.28 28.71 10.01
N LYS A 428 -12.83 29.53 9.10
CA LYS A 428 -14.28 29.79 9.00
C LYS A 428 -15.05 28.55 8.56
N GLU A 429 -14.57 27.84 7.53
CA GLU A 429 -15.19 26.58 7.09
C GLU A 429 -15.14 25.51 8.17
N LEU A 430 -14.05 25.45 8.94
CA LEU A 430 -13.92 24.50 10.04
C LEU A 430 -14.99 24.71 11.12
N GLU A 431 -15.31 25.96 11.46
CA GLU A 431 -16.38 26.29 12.39
C GLU A 431 -17.74 25.82 11.87
N VAL A 432 -18.01 26.04 10.58
CA VAL A 432 -19.23 25.55 9.92
C VAL A 432 -19.31 24.02 9.97
N TYR A 433 -18.22 23.32 9.65
CA TYR A 433 -18.20 21.85 9.65
C TYR A 433 -18.49 21.27 11.04
N LYS A 434 -17.93 21.90 12.08
CA LYS A 434 -18.18 21.52 13.49
C LYS A 434 -19.63 21.79 13.90
N PHE A 435 -20.18 22.95 13.52
CA PHE A 435 -21.55 23.33 13.84
C PHE A 435 -22.59 22.40 13.19
N GLU A 436 -22.45 22.11 11.89
CA GLU A 436 -23.32 21.16 11.18
C GLU A 436 -23.31 19.77 11.83
N LYS A 437 -22.13 19.32 12.28
CA LYS A 437 -21.99 18.03 12.93
C LYS A 437 -22.75 17.99 14.26
N GLN A 438 -22.60 19.00 15.11
CA GLN A 438 -23.32 19.08 16.39
C GLN A 438 -24.85 19.06 16.21
N ASN A 439 -25.37 19.78 15.20
CA ASN A 439 -26.81 19.80 14.93
C ASN A 439 -27.35 18.49 14.35
N LYS A 440 -26.51 17.67 13.69
CA LYS A 440 -26.91 16.33 13.20
C LYS A 440 -27.11 15.34 14.35
N TYR A 441 -26.41 15.50 15.49
CA TYR A 441 -26.60 14.69 16.70
C TYR A 441 -27.76 15.16 17.59
N LEU A 442 -28.17 16.43 17.50
CA LEU A 442 -29.32 16.96 18.24
C LEU A 442 -30.68 16.63 17.59
N ASN A 443 -30.66 16.22 16.31
CA ASN A 443 -31.85 15.86 15.53
C ASN A 443 -31.97 14.33 15.27
N LYS A 444 -31.16 13.52 15.97
CA LYS A 444 -31.32 12.07 16.14
C LYS A 444 -31.78 11.81 17.56
#